data_AF-A0A1Z2SJK7-F1
#
_entry.id   AF-A0A1Z2SJK7-F1
#
_cell.length_a   1.000
_cell.length_b   1.000
_cell.length_c   1.000
_cell.angle_alpha   90.00
_cell.angle_beta   90.00
_cell.angle_gamma   90.00
#
_symmetry.space_group_name_H-M   'P 1'
#
loop_
_entity.id
_entity.type
_entity.pdbx_description
1 polymer ?
#
loop_
_entity_poly.entity_id
_entity_poly.type
_entity_poly.pdbx_seq_one_letter_code
_entity_poly.pdbx_strand_id
1 'polypeptide(L)'
;MVGQYANIAQAVADKRPIQDMDFRTLDFSGLDLARAHFIHCRFDGRLFKQCNLDHTHFVECDLSDCQFIDNACSVTKMTACRMIKSHWRGDISKLTFSDCDLSDTHWQQVDFQSCGFCLGDLSHACFEQCRWKTVSFTKVVMAGAVFNGAHFENVSWVENDFTQLTLTQCEFIHVLLLKCNLSGLDFSGLNFHHCTCNNSQLNGVNFHGTTANNCNFSACEITDCDFGEAQLAKSLFIGSYLRRCDFSQAEVSNGKFGKAEIRDCLFVNSNLTQASFSHAALEAVDFTGSNCTYTNLSYANAVKCVFERCTVLRTNVHALVEKKNRWQGTPAAGLLKTDKTQQAMDKRLSLVMGSH
;
A
#
# COMPACT_ATOMS: atom_id res chain seq x y z
N MET A 1 -24.38 -7.99 41.12
CA MET A 1 -24.62 -7.45 39.76
C MET A 1 -25.10 -5.99 39.78
N VAL A 2 -26.24 -5.65 40.41
CA VAL A 2 -26.80 -4.27 40.37
C VAL A 2 -25.84 -3.16 40.84
N GLY A 3 -24.98 -3.44 41.83
CA GLY A 3 -24.06 -2.45 42.40
C GLY A 3 -22.94 -1.97 41.46
N GLN A 4 -22.42 -2.85 40.59
CA GLN A 4 -21.34 -2.45 39.67
C GLN A 4 -21.86 -1.60 38.51
N TYR A 5 -23.05 -1.91 37.96
CA TYR A 5 -23.67 -1.08 36.92
C TYR A 5 -24.02 0.33 37.43
N ALA A 6 -24.59 0.42 38.63
CA ALA A 6 -24.86 1.71 39.25
C ALA A 6 -23.58 2.54 39.45
N ASN A 7 -22.45 1.88 39.79
CA ASN A 7 -21.17 2.56 39.92
C ASN A 7 -20.65 3.11 38.58
N ILE A 8 -20.80 2.35 37.48
CA ILE A 8 -20.44 2.82 36.13
C ILE A 8 -21.26 4.05 35.76
N ALA A 9 -22.60 3.97 35.87
CA ALA A 9 -23.49 5.07 35.51
C ALA A 9 -23.20 6.34 36.33
N GLN A 10 -22.98 6.19 37.63
CA GLN A 10 -22.62 7.30 38.50
C GLN A 10 -21.25 7.90 38.12
N ALA A 11 -20.26 7.05 37.82
CA ALA A 11 -18.94 7.54 37.42
C ALA A 11 -18.97 8.35 36.11
N VAL A 12 -19.75 7.90 35.13
CA VAL A 12 -19.98 8.62 33.87
C VAL A 12 -20.67 9.97 34.12
N ALA A 13 -21.71 9.99 34.96
CA ALA A 13 -22.42 11.23 35.32
C ALA A 13 -21.49 12.24 36.01
N ASP A 14 -20.62 11.75 36.90
CA ASP A 14 -19.66 12.56 37.64
C ASP A 14 -18.39 12.91 36.82
N LYS A 15 -18.27 12.40 35.59
CA LYS A 15 -17.08 12.52 34.72
C LYS A 15 -15.77 12.07 35.40
N ARG A 16 -15.87 11.05 36.27
CA ARG A 16 -14.71 10.47 36.97
C ARG A 16 -14.29 9.16 36.28
N PRO A 17 -12.99 8.82 36.29
CA PRO A 17 -12.53 7.54 35.75
C PRO A 17 -13.03 6.37 36.64
N ILE A 18 -13.19 5.22 36.00
CA ILE A 18 -13.48 3.93 36.62
C ILE A 18 -12.17 3.16 36.62
N GLN A 19 -11.61 2.90 37.80
CA GLN A 19 -10.22 2.45 37.96
C GLN A 19 -10.15 1.13 38.74
N ASP A 20 -9.21 0.26 38.36
CA ASP A 20 -8.84 -0.96 39.09
C ASP A 20 -9.99 -1.92 39.38
N MET A 21 -11.01 -1.92 38.51
CA MET A 21 -12.21 -2.72 38.68
C MET A 21 -12.12 -4.05 37.93
N ASP A 22 -12.66 -5.10 38.56
CA ASP A 22 -12.87 -6.41 37.94
C ASP A 22 -14.33 -6.57 37.49
N PHE A 23 -14.52 -6.71 36.18
CA PHE A 23 -15.81 -6.84 35.53
C PHE A 23 -16.03 -8.21 34.87
N ARG A 24 -15.19 -9.20 35.15
CA ARG A 24 -15.27 -10.55 34.53
C ARG A 24 -16.56 -11.31 34.85
N THR A 25 -17.36 -10.84 35.81
CA THR A 25 -18.65 -11.44 36.18
C THR A 25 -19.86 -10.74 35.55
N LEU A 26 -19.66 -9.65 34.80
CA LEU A 26 -20.74 -8.86 34.23
C LEU A 26 -21.00 -9.22 32.76
N ASP A 27 -22.26 -9.07 32.36
CA ASP A 27 -22.68 -9.01 30.96
C ASP A 27 -22.82 -7.55 30.57
N PHE A 28 -22.21 -7.13 29.46
CA PHE A 28 -22.29 -5.75 29.01
C PHE A 28 -23.37 -5.51 27.96
N SER A 29 -24.08 -6.56 27.55
CA SER A 29 -25.05 -6.49 26.46
C SER A 29 -26.11 -5.39 26.67
N GLY A 30 -26.23 -4.50 25.68
CA GLY A 30 -27.21 -3.41 25.67
C GLY A 30 -26.90 -2.22 26.58
N LEU A 31 -25.74 -2.18 27.24
CA LEU A 31 -25.42 -1.10 28.17
C LEU A 31 -25.00 0.19 27.45
N ASP A 32 -25.40 1.30 28.04
CA ASP A 32 -24.86 2.61 27.68
C ASP A 32 -23.59 2.89 28.49
N LEU A 33 -22.45 2.82 27.82
CA LEU A 33 -21.12 3.10 28.37
C LEU A 33 -20.54 4.37 27.76
N ALA A 34 -21.34 5.17 27.03
CA ALA A 34 -20.82 6.32 26.33
C ALA A 34 -20.07 7.27 27.27
N ARG A 35 -18.92 7.75 26.80
CA ARG A 35 -18.04 8.66 27.54
C ARG A 35 -17.46 8.08 28.83
N ALA A 36 -17.62 6.78 29.08
CA ALA A 36 -16.93 6.12 30.18
C ALA A 36 -15.42 6.15 29.96
N HIS A 37 -14.68 6.25 31.07
CA HIS A 37 -13.23 6.24 31.06
C HIS A 37 -12.75 5.13 32.01
N PHE A 38 -12.34 4.01 31.44
CA PHE A 38 -11.86 2.84 32.17
C PHE A 38 -10.34 2.85 32.20
N ILE A 39 -9.76 2.64 33.38
CA ILE A 39 -8.32 2.59 33.59
C ILE A 39 -7.99 1.34 34.41
N HIS A 40 -7.02 0.53 33.99
CA HIS A 40 -6.59 -0.66 34.75
C HIS A 40 -7.71 -1.66 35.07
N CYS A 41 -8.76 -1.69 34.23
CA CYS A 41 -9.92 -2.53 34.45
C CYS A 41 -9.80 -3.87 33.71
N ARG A 42 -10.43 -4.91 34.27
CA ARG A 42 -10.41 -6.26 33.73
C ARG A 42 -11.76 -6.68 33.19
N PHE A 43 -11.77 -7.07 31.92
CA PHE A 43 -12.95 -7.51 31.18
C PHE A 43 -12.72 -8.87 30.49
N ASP A 44 -11.63 -9.59 30.79
CA ASP A 44 -11.26 -10.78 30.01
C ASP A 44 -12.42 -11.79 29.83
N GLY A 45 -12.61 -12.20 28.57
CA GLY A 45 -13.66 -13.11 28.13
C GLY A 45 -15.09 -12.55 28.17
N ARG A 46 -15.29 -11.22 28.26
CA ARG A 46 -16.64 -10.63 28.33
C ARG A 46 -17.25 -10.34 26.97
N LEU A 47 -18.58 -10.34 26.95
CA LEU A 47 -19.40 -10.00 25.78
C LEU A 47 -19.87 -8.54 25.88
N PHE A 48 -19.50 -7.76 24.87
CA PHE A 48 -20.02 -6.44 24.56
C PHE A 48 -20.88 -6.56 23.31
N LYS A 49 -22.19 -6.69 23.50
CA LYS A 49 -23.15 -6.79 22.39
C LYS A 49 -24.13 -5.64 22.42
N GLN A 50 -24.31 -4.93 21.30
CA GLN A 50 -25.28 -3.82 21.21
C GLN A 50 -25.09 -2.76 22.31
N CYS A 51 -23.84 -2.56 22.75
CA CYS A 51 -23.48 -1.53 23.72
C CYS A 51 -23.33 -0.19 23.00
N ASN A 52 -23.53 0.90 23.75
CA ASN A 52 -23.07 2.20 23.33
C ASN A 52 -21.69 2.47 23.91
N LEU A 53 -20.66 2.42 23.06
CA LEU A 53 -19.25 2.69 23.40
C LEU A 53 -18.79 4.06 22.89
N ASP A 54 -19.70 4.91 22.41
CA ASP A 54 -19.34 6.19 21.82
C ASP A 54 -18.54 7.06 22.80
N HIS A 55 -17.42 7.60 22.32
CA HIS A 55 -16.49 8.42 23.11
C HIS A 55 -15.93 7.74 24.37
N THR A 56 -16.06 6.42 24.49
CA THR A 56 -15.47 5.65 25.58
C THR A 56 -13.95 5.61 25.43
N HIS A 57 -13.24 5.64 26.55
CA HIS A 57 -11.79 5.48 26.57
C HIS A 57 -11.41 4.32 27.49
N PHE A 58 -10.71 3.34 26.92
CA PHE A 58 -10.04 2.28 27.67
C PHE A 58 -8.54 2.58 27.72
N VAL A 59 -7.97 2.59 28.93
CA VAL A 59 -6.56 2.81 29.19
C VAL A 59 -6.04 1.64 30.01
N GLU A 60 -5.01 0.95 29.51
CA GLU A 60 -4.34 -0.13 30.26
C GLU A 60 -5.32 -1.20 30.79
N CYS A 61 -6.37 -1.47 30.01
CA CYS A 61 -7.38 -2.46 30.35
C CYS A 61 -7.07 -3.83 29.72
N ASP A 62 -7.51 -4.90 30.39
CA ASP A 62 -7.48 -6.25 29.83
C ASP A 62 -8.84 -6.60 29.22
N LEU A 63 -8.86 -6.66 27.90
CA LEU A 63 -10.00 -7.01 27.05
C LEU A 63 -9.69 -8.29 26.24
N SER A 64 -8.76 -9.13 26.73
CA SER A 64 -8.42 -10.40 26.09
C SER A 64 -9.64 -11.30 26.00
N ASP A 65 -9.77 -12.05 24.89
CA ASP A 65 -10.88 -12.99 24.63
C ASP A 65 -12.29 -12.35 24.65
N CYS A 66 -12.40 -11.01 24.67
CA CYS A 66 -13.67 -10.31 24.61
C CYS A 66 -14.33 -10.42 23.24
N GLN A 67 -15.65 -10.30 23.20
CA GLN A 67 -16.43 -10.24 21.97
C GLN A 67 -17.12 -8.87 21.86
N PHE A 68 -16.88 -8.15 20.77
CA PHE A 68 -17.49 -6.86 20.45
C PHE A 68 -18.39 -7.03 19.22
N ILE A 69 -19.71 -7.02 19.44
CA ILE A 69 -20.70 -7.36 18.42
C ILE A 69 -21.74 -6.25 18.31
N ASP A 70 -21.84 -5.63 17.13
CA ASP A 70 -22.88 -4.66 16.79
C ASP A 70 -22.96 -3.49 17.79
N ASN A 71 -21.82 -3.01 18.27
CA ASN A 71 -21.74 -1.91 19.22
C ASN A 71 -21.70 -0.56 18.49
N ALA A 72 -22.36 0.46 19.04
CA ALA A 72 -22.13 1.84 18.61
C ALA A 72 -20.73 2.26 19.09
N CYS A 73 -19.77 2.33 18.17
CA CYS A 73 -18.36 2.53 18.50
C CYS A 73 -17.78 3.69 17.72
N SER A 74 -18.28 4.89 18.02
CA SER A 74 -17.85 6.14 17.41
C SER A 74 -16.89 6.91 18.32
N VAL A 75 -15.71 7.28 17.80
CA VAL A 75 -14.73 8.10 18.53
C VAL A 75 -14.24 7.43 19.83
N THR A 76 -14.33 6.10 19.89
CA THR A 76 -13.80 5.30 21.00
C THR A 76 -12.28 5.26 20.94
N LYS A 77 -11.62 5.28 22.10
CA LYS A 77 -10.16 5.21 22.20
C LYS A 77 -9.73 4.01 23.01
N MET A 78 -8.70 3.34 22.54
CA MET A 78 -8.03 2.27 23.26
C MET A 78 -6.54 2.59 23.32
N THR A 79 -5.99 2.61 24.53
CA THR A 79 -4.61 3.02 24.78
C THR A 79 -3.96 2.00 25.69
N ALA A 80 -2.82 1.44 25.28
CA ALA A 80 -2.07 0.46 26.06
C ALA A 80 -2.93 -0.75 26.53
N CYS A 81 -3.98 -1.10 25.76
CA CYS A 81 -4.90 -2.18 26.12
C CYS A 81 -4.40 -3.52 25.60
N ARG A 82 -4.64 -4.57 26.38
CA ARG A 82 -4.42 -5.97 25.96
C ARG A 82 -5.74 -6.51 25.42
N MET A 83 -5.75 -6.99 24.19
CA MET A 83 -6.96 -7.37 23.46
C MET A 83 -6.79 -8.67 22.69
N ILE A 84 -5.83 -9.48 23.13
CA ILE A 84 -5.42 -10.73 22.51
C ILE A 84 -6.63 -11.63 22.31
N LYS A 85 -6.77 -12.24 21.13
CA LYS A 85 -7.88 -13.16 20.78
C LYS A 85 -9.29 -12.56 20.88
N SER A 86 -9.41 -11.24 20.99
CA SER A 86 -10.74 -10.61 20.96
C SER A 86 -11.38 -10.76 19.57
N HIS A 87 -12.71 -10.86 19.57
CA HIS A 87 -13.53 -11.01 18.37
C HIS A 87 -14.36 -9.75 18.11
N TRP A 88 -14.44 -9.35 16.85
CA TRP A 88 -15.05 -8.10 16.44
C TRP A 88 -15.98 -8.29 15.24
N ARG A 89 -17.17 -7.71 15.35
CA ARG A 89 -18.18 -7.66 14.28
C ARG A 89 -19.01 -6.37 14.39
N GLY A 90 -19.36 -5.81 13.23
CA GLY A 90 -20.19 -4.61 13.10
C GLY A 90 -19.38 -3.39 12.66
N ASP A 91 -20.04 -2.23 12.64
CA ASP A 91 -19.46 -1.01 12.10
C ASP A 91 -18.66 -0.25 13.17
N ILE A 92 -17.47 0.23 12.80
CA ILE A 92 -16.57 0.97 13.68
C ILE A 92 -16.17 2.29 13.01
N SER A 93 -16.38 3.40 13.72
CA SER A 93 -16.10 4.73 13.17
C SER A 93 -15.19 5.53 14.08
N LYS A 94 -14.10 6.08 13.52
CA LYS A 94 -13.17 6.98 14.24
C LYS A 94 -12.57 6.39 15.50
N LEU A 95 -12.50 5.06 15.58
CA LEU A 95 -11.85 4.38 16.69
C LEU A 95 -10.33 4.48 16.52
N THR A 96 -9.63 4.72 17.63
CA THR A 96 -8.16 4.72 17.64
C THR A 96 -7.60 3.67 18.59
N PHE A 97 -6.72 2.81 18.08
CA PHE A 97 -5.84 1.96 18.85
C PHE A 97 -4.45 2.58 18.93
N SER A 98 -3.97 2.82 20.14
CA SER A 98 -2.62 3.31 20.41
C SER A 98 -1.91 2.36 21.36
N ASP A 99 -0.77 1.81 20.95
CA ASP A 99 0.08 0.95 21.79
C ASP A 99 -0.68 -0.28 22.33
N CYS A 100 -1.63 -0.81 21.55
CA CYS A 100 -2.47 -1.94 21.97
C CYS A 100 -1.92 -3.26 21.42
N ASP A 101 -2.04 -4.33 22.23
CA ASP A 101 -1.79 -5.70 21.80
C ASP A 101 -3.11 -6.31 21.29
N LEU A 102 -3.20 -6.44 19.97
CA LEU A 102 -4.32 -6.99 19.21
C LEU A 102 -3.89 -8.30 18.52
N SER A 103 -2.88 -9.00 19.07
CA SER A 103 -2.45 -10.28 18.54
C SER A 103 -3.56 -11.33 18.56
N ASP A 104 -3.57 -12.21 17.57
CA ASP A 104 -4.58 -13.28 17.40
C ASP A 104 -6.05 -12.80 17.34
N THR A 105 -6.29 -11.51 17.11
CA THR A 105 -7.66 -10.97 17.03
C THR A 105 -8.40 -11.43 15.79
N HIS A 106 -9.72 -11.57 15.89
CA HIS A 106 -10.57 -12.03 14.79
C HIS A 106 -11.61 -10.97 14.45
N TRP A 107 -11.56 -10.46 13.22
CA TRP A 107 -12.44 -9.41 12.72
C TRP A 107 -13.25 -9.99 11.58
N GLN A 108 -14.57 -10.02 11.73
CA GLN A 108 -15.46 -10.61 10.74
C GLN A 108 -16.51 -9.59 10.32
N GLN A 109 -16.55 -9.27 9.03
CA GLN A 109 -17.52 -8.35 8.44
C GLN A 109 -17.56 -7.00 9.18
N VAL A 110 -16.38 -6.47 9.49
CA VAL A 110 -16.21 -5.18 10.15
C VAL A 110 -15.99 -4.09 9.11
N ASP A 111 -16.78 -3.03 9.22
CA ASP A 111 -16.60 -1.81 8.46
C ASP A 111 -15.84 -0.78 9.29
N PHE A 112 -14.56 -0.58 8.96
CA PHE A 112 -13.74 0.46 9.57
C PHE A 112 -13.86 1.75 8.77
N GLN A 113 -14.32 2.82 9.41
CA GLN A 113 -14.36 4.14 8.81
C GLN A 113 -13.56 5.15 9.64
N SER A 114 -12.57 5.81 9.03
CA SER A 114 -11.80 6.88 9.69
C SER A 114 -11.05 6.45 10.95
N CYS A 115 -10.66 5.17 11.04
CA CYS A 115 -9.98 4.60 12.21
C CYS A 115 -8.45 4.74 12.12
N GLY A 116 -7.76 4.59 13.26
CA GLY A 116 -6.30 4.67 13.32
C GLY A 116 -5.68 3.60 14.21
N PHE A 117 -4.59 3.01 13.74
CA PHE A 117 -3.75 2.06 14.45
C PHE A 117 -2.33 2.62 14.54
N CYS A 118 -1.83 2.80 15.75
CA CYS A 118 -0.52 3.41 16.01
C CYS A 118 0.23 2.59 17.05
N LEU A 119 1.45 2.15 16.72
CA LEU A 119 2.35 1.43 17.65
C LEU A 119 1.76 0.13 18.22
N GLY A 120 0.74 -0.46 17.57
CA GLY A 120 0.09 -1.68 18.05
C GLY A 120 0.70 -2.96 17.48
N ASP A 121 0.27 -4.09 18.01
CA ASP A 121 0.59 -5.42 17.52
C ASP A 121 -0.67 -6.11 16.99
N LEU A 122 -0.69 -6.47 15.72
CA LEU A 122 -1.73 -7.23 15.02
C LEU A 122 -1.17 -8.59 14.53
N SER A 123 -0.12 -9.10 15.16
CA SER A 123 0.47 -10.40 14.78
C SER A 123 -0.59 -11.49 14.84
N HIS A 124 -0.65 -12.31 13.78
CA HIS A 124 -1.63 -13.38 13.62
C HIS A 124 -3.10 -12.94 13.67
N ALA A 125 -3.39 -11.65 13.53
CA ALA A 125 -4.78 -11.18 13.42
C ALA A 125 -5.41 -11.65 12.11
N CYS A 126 -6.68 -12.04 12.18
CA CYS A 126 -7.46 -12.53 11.05
C CYS A 126 -8.57 -11.52 10.70
N PHE A 127 -8.60 -11.09 9.45
CA PHE A 127 -9.61 -10.17 8.92
C PHE A 127 -10.39 -10.84 7.78
N GLU A 128 -11.65 -11.14 8.04
CA GLU A 128 -12.55 -11.79 7.09
C GLU A 128 -13.62 -10.82 6.61
N GLN A 129 -13.64 -10.56 5.30
CA GLN A 129 -14.67 -9.74 4.63
C GLN A 129 -14.81 -8.33 5.25
N CYS A 130 -13.70 -7.76 5.73
CA CYS A 130 -13.65 -6.42 6.32
C CYS A 130 -13.52 -5.34 5.24
N ARG A 131 -14.16 -4.18 5.47
CA ARG A 131 -13.97 -2.98 4.65
C ARG A 131 -13.23 -1.91 5.43
N TRP A 132 -12.28 -1.27 4.77
CA TRP A 132 -11.41 -0.27 5.36
C TRP A 132 -11.50 1.01 4.55
N LYS A 133 -12.10 2.05 5.14
CA LYS A 133 -12.28 3.34 4.49
C LYS A 133 -11.61 4.45 5.29
N THR A 134 -10.60 5.08 4.71
CA THR A 134 -9.87 6.18 5.37
C THR A 134 -9.21 5.73 6.68
N VAL A 135 -8.51 4.61 6.65
CA VAL A 135 -7.83 4.05 7.84
C VAL A 135 -6.33 4.31 7.75
N SER A 136 -5.69 4.56 8.91
CA SER A 136 -4.23 4.72 8.99
C SER A 136 -3.58 3.69 9.90
N PHE A 137 -2.45 3.18 9.45
CA PHE A 137 -1.56 2.28 10.18
C PHE A 137 -0.16 2.88 10.23
N THR A 138 0.33 3.18 11.42
CA THR A 138 1.67 3.74 11.61
C THR A 138 2.46 2.86 12.57
N LYS A 139 3.54 2.25 12.07
CA LYS A 139 4.44 1.40 12.86
C LYS A 139 3.69 0.30 13.62
N VAL A 140 2.85 -0.44 12.93
CA VAL A 140 2.05 -1.54 13.49
C VAL A 140 2.71 -2.86 13.09
N VAL A 141 2.92 -3.74 14.07
CA VAL A 141 3.43 -5.09 13.79
C VAL A 141 2.27 -5.92 13.25
N MET A 142 2.46 -6.59 12.11
CA MET A 142 1.41 -7.41 11.48
C MET A 142 1.96 -8.77 11.03
N ALA A 143 2.95 -9.31 11.75
CA ALA A 143 3.59 -10.57 11.36
C ALA A 143 2.56 -11.72 11.37
N GLY A 144 2.43 -12.42 10.23
CA GLY A 144 1.49 -13.52 10.09
C GLY A 144 0.01 -13.12 10.08
N ALA A 145 -0.32 -11.82 9.95
CA ALA A 145 -1.70 -11.39 9.83
C ALA A 145 -2.30 -11.81 8.47
N VAL A 146 -3.59 -12.13 8.48
CA VAL A 146 -4.32 -12.67 7.32
C VAL A 146 -5.47 -11.75 6.97
N PHE A 147 -5.51 -11.30 5.71
CA PHE A 147 -6.62 -10.55 5.15
C PHE A 147 -7.27 -11.37 4.04
N ASN A 148 -8.54 -11.74 4.25
CA ASN A 148 -9.31 -12.52 3.29
C ASN A 148 -10.57 -11.76 2.87
N GLY A 149 -10.69 -11.44 1.58
CA GLY A 149 -11.82 -10.67 1.05
C GLY A 149 -11.86 -9.23 1.56
N ALA A 150 -10.70 -8.67 1.93
CA ALA A 150 -10.62 -7.32 2.48
C ALA A 150 -10.64 -6.25 1.37
N HIS A 151 -11.40 -5.18 1.58
CA HIS A 151 -11.46 -4.04 0.68
C HIS A 151 -10.82 -2.80 1.32
N PHE A 152 -9.78 -2.26 0.70
CA PHE A 152 -9.05 -1.09 1.20
C PHE A 152 -9.27 0.12 0.30
N GLU A 153 -9.94 1.14 0.83
CA GLU A 153 -10.22 2.41 0.16
C GLU A 153 -9.62 3.58 0.95
N ASN A 154 -8.71 4.34 0.33
CA ASN A 154 -8.03 5.48 0.98
C ASN A 154 -7.29 5.08 2.28
N VAL A 155 -6.69 3.89 2.31
CA VAL A 155 -5.93 3.40 3.47
C VAL A 155 -4.47 3.79 3.35
N SER A 156 -3.86 4.17 4.47
CA SER A 156 -2.45 4.52 4.56
C SER A 156 -1.69 3.61 5.51
N TRP A 157 -0.60 3.03 5.03
CA TRP A 157 0.42 2.37 5.81
C TRP A 157 1.72 3.13 5.68
N VAL A 158 2.33 3.44 6.84
CA VAL A 158 3.60 4.15 6.91
C VAL A 158 4.56 3.35 7.78
N GLU A 159 5.71 3.00 7.20
CA GLU A 159 6.81 2.30 7.90
C GLU A 159 6.36 0.94 8.48
N ASN A 160 5.66 0.14 7.67
CA ASN A 160 5.18 -1.20 8.05
C ASN A 160 5.86 -2.30 7.21
N ASP A 161 5.99 -3.49 7.80
CA ASP A 161 6.52 -4.69 7.13
C ASP A 161 5.36 -5.62 6.77
N PHE A 162 5.25 -5.95 5.47
CA PHE A 162 4.21 -6.82 4.94
C PHE A 162 4.71 -8.21 4.56
N THR A 163 6.01 -8.51 4.74
CA THR A 163 6.65 -9.75 4.22
C THR A 163 6.04 -11.06 4.73
N GLN A 164 5.27 -11.01 5.82
CA GLN A 164 4.58 -12.16 6.41
C GLN A 164 3.05 -12.06 6.33
N LEU A 165 2.51 -11.15 5.52
CA LEU A 165 1.08 -11.04 5.32
C LEU A 165 0.58 -12.08 4.34
N THR A 166 -0.62 -12.58 4.62
CA THR A 166 -1.41 -13.34 3.65
C THR A 166 -2.55 -12.47 3.15
N LEU A 167 -2.59 -12.22 1.85
CA LEU A 167 -3.61 -11.42 1.19
C LEU A 167 -4.34 -12.29 0.17
N THR A 168 -5.63 -12.58 0.41
CA THR A 168 -6.44 -13.37 -0.53
C THR A 168 -7.72 -12.64 -0.86
N GLN A 169 -8.04 -12.55 -2.16
CA GLN A 169 -9.26 -11.88 -2.65
C GLN A 169 -9.36 -10.42 -2.16
N CYS A 170 -8.23 -9.75 -1.99
CA CYS A 170 -8.17 -8.36 -1.53
C CYS A 170 -8.28 -7.37 -2.69
N GLU A 171 -8.78 -6.18 -2.39
CA GLU A 171 -8.84 -5.05 -3.31
C GLU A 171 -8.22 -3.81 -2.70
N PHE A 172 -7.39 -3.10 -3.48
CA PHE A 172 -6.69 -1.89 -3.08
C PHE A 172 -7.07 -0.72 -4.01
N ILE A 173 -7.67 0.32 -3.44
CA ILE A 173 -8.06 1.53 -4.16
C ILE A 173 -7.57 2.76 -3.38
N HIS A 174 -6.78 3.62 -4.04
CA HIS A 174 -6.22 4.83 -3.41
C HIS A 174 -5.40 4.55 -2.15
N VAL A 175 -4.65 3.44 -2.15
CA VAL A 175 -3.85 3.02 -1.00
C VAL A 175 -2.47 3.68 -1.02
N LEU A 176 -2.01 4.13 0.15
CA LEU A 176 -0.66 4.68 0.34
C LEU A 176 0.19 3.69 1.15
N LEU A 177 1.26 3.18 0.54
CA LEU A 177 2.26 2.30 1.14
C LEU A 177 3.60 3.05 1.15
N LEU A 178 3.81 3.89 2.16
CA LEU A 178 5.00 4.74 2.25
C LEU A 178 6.07 4.07 3.10
N LYS A 179 7.28 3.89 2.54
CA LYS A 179 8.41 3.25 3.21
C LYS A 179 8.05 1.87 3.79
N CYS A 180 7.24 1.10 3.07
CA CYS A 180 6.84 -0.24 3.48
C CYS A 180 7.79 -1.28 2.90
N ASN A 181 7.88 -2.44 3.54
CA ASN A 181 8.51 -3.61 2.95
C ASN A 181 7.43 -4.54 2.42
N LEU A 182 7.33 -4.65 1.10
CA LEU A 182 6.33 -5.48 0.41
C LEU A 182 6.96 -6.75 -0.17
N SER A 183 8.22 -7.04 0.16
CA SER A 183 9.01 -8.07 -0.52
C SER A 183 8.37 -9.46 -0.43
N GLY A 184 8.40 -10.19 -1.54
CA GLY A 184 7.90 -11.57 -1.64
C GLY A 184 6.37 -11.72 -1.70
N LEU A 185 5.60 -10.63 -1.67
CA LEU A 185 4.15 -10.70 -1.76
C LEU A 185 3.65 -11.11 -3.14
N ASP A 186 2.48 -11.72 -3.15
CA ASP A 186 1.73 -12.05 -4.37
C ASP A 186 0.52 -11.13 -4.53
N PHE A 187 0.57 -10.25 -5.53
CA PHE A 187 -0.52 -9.40 -5.98
C PHE A 187 -1.09 -9.84 -7.33
N SER A 188 -0.76 -11.05 -7.81
CA SER A 188 -1.17 -11.52 -9.13
C SER A 188 -2.69 -11.49 -9.29
N GLY A 189 -3.14 -10.93 -10.41
CA GLY A 189 -4.55 -10.76 -10.74
C GLY A 189 -5.35 -9.83 -9.82
N LEU A 190 -4.74 -9.21 -8.79
CA LEU A 190 -5.45 -8.31 -7.87
C LEU A 190 -5.73 -6.94 -8.50
N ASN A 191 -6.70 -6.22 -7.91
CA ASN A 191 -6.94 -4.82 -8.21
C ASN A 191 -6.11 -3.93 -7.28
N PHE A 192 -5.19 -3.17 -7.88
CA PHE A 192 -4.23 -2.31 -7.21
C PHE A 192 -4.25 -0.91 -7.82
N HIS A 193 -5.42 -0.30 -7.91
CA HIS A 193 -5.62 0.94 -8.68
C HIS A 193 -5.29 2.19 -7.87
N HIS A 194 -4.62 3.17 -8.50
CA HIS A 194 -4.25 4.44 -7.88
C HIS A 194 -3.46 4.32 -6.57
N CYS A 195 -2.66 3.27 -6.43
CA CYS A 195 -1.86 3.05 -5.24
C CYS A 195 -0.51 3.76 -5.33
N THR A 196 0.04 4.17 -4.19
CA THR A 196 1.35 4.82 -4.09
C THR A 196 2.27 4.01 -3.20
N CYS A 197 3.43 3.61 -3.73
CA CYS A 197 4.43 2.79 -3.04
C CYS A 197 5.74 3.54 -2.78
N ASN A 198 5.78 4.87 -2.89
CA ASN A 198 7.02 5.65 -2.85
C ASN A 198 7.96 5.27 -1.69
N ASN A 199 9.25 5.13 -2.01
CA ASN A 199 10.32 4.75 -1.08
C ASN A 199 10.12 3.37 -0.42
N SER A 200 9.31 2.49 -1.00
CA SER A 200 9.10 1.12 -0.49
C SER A 200 10.02 0.12 -1.19
N GLN A 201 10.20 -1.03 -0.53
CA GLN A 201 10.94 -2.18 -1.06
C GLN A 201 9.97 -3.19 -1.66
N LEU A 202 10.22 -3.58 -2.91
CA LEU A 202 9.34 -4.44 -3.71
C LEU A 202 10.06 -5.72 -4.16
N ASN A 203 11.05 -6.22 -3.42
CA ASN A 203 11.89 -7.31 -3.92
C ASN A 203 11.09 -8.63 -4.05
N GLY A 204 11.12 -9.26 -5.22
CA GLY A 204 10.48 -10.56 -5.45
C GLY A 204 8.95 -10.52 -5.51
N VAL A 205 8.35 -9.35 -5.69
CA VAL A 205 6.89 -9.21 -5.70
C VAL A 205 6.30 -9.69 -7.03
N ASN A 206 5.22 -10.48 -6.95
CA ASN A 206 4.46 -10.93 -8.11
C ASN A 206 3.29 -9.98 -8.39
N PHE A 207 3.36 -9.22 -9.48
CA PHE A 207 2.32 -8.37 -10.06
C PHE A 207 1.75 -8.92 -11.38
N HIS A 208 1.91 -10.23 -11.64
CA HIS A 208 1.47 -10.83 -12.88
C HIS A 208 -0.04 -10.63 -13.10
N GLY A 209 -0.43 -10.05 -14.23
CA GLY A 209 -1.82 -9.76 -14.57
C GLY A 209 -2.54 -8.78 -13.63
N THR A 210 -1.82 -8.11 -12.72
CA THR A 210 -2.41 -7.16 -11.77
C THR A 210 -2.95 -5.92 -12.49
N THR A 211 -4.08 -5.38 -12.02
CA THR A 211 -4.56 -4.07 -12.45
C THR A 211 -3.94 -2.96 -11.61
N ALA A 212 -2.85 -2.35 -12.09
CA ALA A 212 -2.06 -1.35 -11.38
C ALA A 212 -1.97 -0.01 -12.13
N ASN A 213 -3.04 0.36 -12.85
CA ASN A 213 -3.12 1.62 -13.58
C ASN A 213 -3.04 2.84 -12.65
N ASN A 214 -2.39 3.91 -13.10
CA ASN A 214 -2.16 5.16 -12.36
C ASN A 214 -1.45 4.96 -11.00
N CYS A 215 -0.63 3.92 -10.86
CA CYS A 215 0.14 3.70 -9.64
C CYS A 215 1.44 4.51 -9.61
N ASN A 216 1.95 4.77 -8.42
CA ASN A 216 3.22 5.45 -8.22
C ASN A 216 4.23 4.56 -7.51
N PHE A 217 5.21 4.06 -8.27
CA PHE A 217 6.37 3.29 -7.84
C PHE A 217 7.67 4.12 -7.93
N SER A 218 7.56 5.45 -7.85
CA SER A 218 8.72 6.34 -7.94
C SER A 218 9.64 6.18 -6.72
N ALA A 219 10.95 6.33 -6.95
CA ALA A 219 11.98 6.18 -5.92
C ALA A 219 11.92 4.85 -5.12
N CYS A 220 11.41 3.78 -5.73
CA CYS A 220 11.37 2.45 -5.13
C CYS A 220 12.59 1.61 -5.52
N GLU A 221 12.89 0.62 -4.68
CA GLU A 221 13.80 -0.49 -5.01
C GLU A 221 12.97 -1.69 -5.45
N ILE A 222 13.08 -2.03 -6.74
CA ILE A 222 12.25 -3.03 -7.41
C ILE A 222 13.19 -4.08 -8.03
N THR A 223 13.37 -5.20 -7.36
CA THR A 223 14.27 -6.28 -7.83
C THR A 223 13.50 -7.59 -7.94
N ASP A 224 13.75 -8.37 -9.00
CA ASP A 224 13.15 -9.71 -9.19
C ASP A 224 11.61 -9.70 -9.22
N CYS A 225 10.97 -8.63 -9.69
CA CYS A 225 9.51 -8.56 -9.79
C CYS A 225 8.98 -9.12 -11.10
N ASP A 226 7.80 -9.74 -11.05
CA ASP A 226 7.03 -10.12 -12.22
C ASP A 226 5.87 -9.14 -12.43
N PHE A 227 5.93 -8.31 -13.47
CA PHE A 227 4.85 -7.45 -13.96
C PHE A 227 4.28 -7.96 -15.30
N GLY A 228 4.48 -9.23 -15.62
CA GLY A 228 4.00 -9.86 -16.85
C GLY A 228 2.48 -9.69 -16.99
N GLU A 229 2.01 -9.30 -18.18
CA GLU A 229 0.58 -9.06 -18.47
C GLU A 229 -0.11 -7.98 -17.61
N ALA A 230 0.63 -7.27 -16.75
CA ALA A 230 0.07 -6.29 -15.84
C ALA A 230 -0.47 -5.06 -16.58
N GLN A 231 -1.54 -4.46 -16.03
CA GLN A 231 -2.09 -3.20 -16.52
C GLN A 231 -1.47 -2.04 -15.75
N LEU A 232 -0.53 -1.32 -16.38
CA LEU A 232 0.32 -0.29 -15.78
C LEU A 232 0.18 1.06 -16.50
N ALA A 233 -0.96 1.30 -17.15
CA ALA A 233 -1.20 2.53 -17.89
C ALA A 233 -1.09 3.74 -16.95
N LYS A 234 -0.32 4.74 -17.39
CA LYS A 234 -0.03 5.99 -16.67
C LYS A 234 0.71 5.80 -15.33
N SER A 235 1.28 4.62 -15.07
CA SER A 235 2.03 4.38 -13.84
C SER A 235 3.41 5.06 -13.85
N LEU A 236 3.87 5.44 -12.67
CA LEU A 236 5.09 6.23 -12.46
C LEU A 236 6.18 5.36 -11.82
N PHE A 237 7.37 5.41 -12.38
CA PHE A 237 8.60 4.75 -11.95
C PHE A 237 9.75 5.77 -11.97
N ILE A 238 9.48 7.02 -11.58
CA ILE A 238 10.44 8.12 -11.73
C ILE A 238 11.55 7.95 -10.68
N GLY A 239 12.80 7.93 -11.13
CA GLY A 239 13.96 7.78 -10.25
C GLY A 239 14.01 6.48 -9.45
N SER A 240 13.27 5.45 -9.85
CA SER A 240 13.33 4.13 -9.20
C SER A 240 14.50 3.29 -9.73
N TYR A 241 14.88 2.29 -8.94
CA TYR A 241 15.85 1.28 -9.30
C TYR A 241 15.12 -0.03 -9.63
N LEU A 242 15.17 -0.44 -10.90
CA LEU A 242 14.58 -1.67 -11.40
C LEU A 242 15.68 -2.64 -11.83
N ARG A 243 15.69 -3.85 -11.27
CA ARG A 243 16.66 -4.88 -11.66
C ARG A 243 16.03 -6.28 -11.78
N ARG A 244 16.25 -6.95 -12.91
CA ARG A 244 15.70 -8.30 -13.18
C ARG A 244 14.17 -8.36 -13.05
N CYS A 245 13.49 -7.31 -13.49
CA CYS A 245 12.03 -7.28 -13.51
C CYS A 245 11.51 -7.68 -14.89
N ASP A 246 10.38 -8.38 -14.91
CA ASP A 246 9.69 -8.78 -16.14
C ASP A 246 8.44 -7.92 -16.37
N PHE A 247 8.38 -7.16 -17.46
CA PHE A 247 7.21 -6.41 -17.93
C PHE A 247 6.69 -6.98 -19.26
N SER A 248 6.97 -8.25 -19.56
CA SER A 248 6.57 -8.87 -20.82
C SER A 248 5.05 -8.89 -20.97
N GLN A 249 4.56 -8.53 -22.16
CA GLN A 249 3.12 -8.39 -22.45
C GLN A 249 2.38 -7.37 -21.57
N ALA A 250 3.08 -6.55 -20.77
CA ALA A 250 2.44 -5.57 -19.91
C ALA A 250 1.90 -4.37 -20.71
N GLU A 251 0.81 -3.78 -20.20
CA GLU A 251 0.19 -2.57 -20.74
C GLU A 251 0.73 -1.33 -20.01
N VAL A 252 1.83 -0.76 -20.51
CA VAL A 252 2.57 0.33 -19.84
C VAL A 252 2.38 1.67 -20.58
N SER A 253 1.26 1.83 -21.28
CA SER A 253 0.97 3.04 -22.05
C SER A 253 1.00 4.28 -21.16
N ASN A 254 1.61 5.37 -21.64
CA ASN A 254 1.82 6.61 -20.86
C ASN A 254 2.67 6.46 -19.58
N GLY A 255 3.28 5.31 -19.32
CA GLY A 255 4.14 5.09 -18.16
C GLY A 255 5.36 6.03 -18.11
N LYS A 256 5.83 6.38 -16.92
CA LYS A 256 6.93 7.34 -16.73
C LYS A 256 8.10 6.71 -15.98
N PHE A 257 9.20 6.46 -16.67
CA PHE A 257 10.47 5.94 -16.17
C PHE A 257 11.57 7.02 -16.19
N GLY A 258 11.19 8.28 -16.05
CA GLY A 258 12.14 9.39 -16.12
C GLY A 258 13.22 9.27 -15.04
N LYS A 259 14.50 9.37 -15.42
CA LYS A 259 15.66 9.20 -14.52
C LYS A 259 15.72 7.85 -13.78
N ALA A 260 14.96 6.84 -14.20
CA ALA A 260 15.03 5.51 -13.60
C ALA A 260 16.34 4.81 -13.97
N GLU A 261 16.80 3.92 -13.10
CA GLU A 261 17.88 2.98 -13.38
C GLU A 261 17.27 1.61 -13.64
N ILE A 262 17.39 1.11 -14.88
CA ILE A 262 16.74 -0.12 -15.33
C ILE A 262 17.81 -1.07 -15.84
N ARG A 263 17.94 -2.23 -15.19
CA ARG A 263 19.00 -3.19 -15.47
C ARG A 263 18.49 -4.62 -15.58
N ASP A 264 18.89 -5.32 -16.64
CA ASP A 264 18.56 -6.74 -16.85
C ASP A 264 17.04 -6.99 -16.82
N CYS A 265 16.22 -6.01 -17.26
CA CYS A 265 14.76 -6.10 -17.27
C CYS A 265 14.20 -6.47 -18.65
N LEU A 266 13.00 -7.05 -18.67
CA LEU A 266 12.29 -7.46 -19.88
C LEU A 266 11.06 -6.58 -20.08
N PHE A 267 10.82 -6.15 -21.32
CA PHE A 267 9.64 -5.42 -21.79
C PHE A 267 9.10 -6.09 -23.08
N VAL A 268 9.31 -7.40 -23.22
CA VAL A 268 9.08 -8.14 -24.45
C VAL A 268 7.59 -8.12 -24.80
N ASN A 269 7.25 -7.75 -26.04
CA ASN A 269 5.88 -7.59 -26.52
C ASN A 269 4.97 -6.67 -25.68
N SER A 270 5.55 -5.80 -24.85
CA SER A 270 4.78 -4.85 -24.04
C SER A 270 4.22 -3.68 -24.88
N ASN A 271 3.17 -3.05 -24.37
CA ASN A 271 2.67 -1.79 -24.93
C ASN A 271 3.30 -0.58 -24.22
N LEU A 272 4.21 0.11 -24.89
CA LEU A 272 4.92 1.29 -24.39
C LEU A 272 4.44 2.58 -25.06
N THR A 273 3.24 2.57 -25.65
CA THR A 273 2.70 3.73 -26.37
C THR A 273 2.72 4.97 -25.47
N GLN A 274 3.35 6.06 -25.92
CA GLN A 274 3.52 7.31 -25.15
C GLN A 274 4.25 7.19 -23.80
N ALA A 275 4.91 6.06 -23.52
CA ALA A 275 5.77 5.92 -22.35
C ALA A 275 6.98 6.86 -22.44
N SER A 276 7.56 7.21 -21.29
CA SER A 276 8.73 8.10 -21.23
C SER A 276 9.85 7.50 -20.40
N PHE A 277 10.97 7.19 -21.05
CA PHE A 277 12.24 6.79 -20.46
C PHE A 277 13.27 7.93 -20.50
N SER A 278 12.81 9.19 -20.58
CA SER A 278 13.68 10.35 -20.71
C SER A 278 14.69 10.41 -19.56
N HIS A 279 15.98 10.58 -19.89
CA HIS A 279 17.09 10.56 -18.93
C HIS A 279 17.25 9.26 -18.12
N ALA A 280 16.61 8.15 -18.51
CA ALA A 280 16.80 6.87 -17.83
C ALA A 280 18.17 6.26 -18.14
N ALA A 281 18.72 5.51 -17.20
CA ALA A 281 19.86 4.62 -17.42
C ALA A 281 19.32 3.22 -17.72
N LEU A 282 19.59 2.70 -18.92
CA LEU A 282 19.11 1.41 -19.41
C LEU A 282 20.33 0.51 -19.68
N GLU A 283 20.47 -0.58 -18.93
CA GLU A 283 21.52 -1.58 -19.15
C GLU A 283 20.91 -2.97 -19.38
N ALA A 284 21.20 -3.58 -20.53
CA ALA A 284 20.74 -4.93 -20.87
C ALA A 284 19.21 -5.10 -20.77
N VAL A 285 18.46 -4.07 -21.19
CA VAL A 285 16.98 -4.10 -21.22
C VAL A 285 16.50 -4.65 -22.56
N ASP A 286 15.55 -5.58 -22.51
CA ASP A 286 14.97 -6.20 -23.71
C ASP A 286 13.59 -5.62 -24.04
N PHE A 287 13.47 -4.85 -25.12
CA PHE A 287 12.23 -4.27 -25.64
C PHE A 287 11.68 -5.05 -26.85
N THR A 288 12.14 -6.27 -27.12
CA THR A 288 11.81 -7.02 -28.34
C THR A 288 10.31 -7.10 -28.57
N GLY A 289 9.85 -6.74 -29.77
CA GLY A 289 8.44 -6.82 -30.15
C GLY A 289 7.52 -5.77 -29.51
N SER A 290 8.04 -4.92 -28.61
CA SER A 290 7.22 -3.93 -27.93
C SER A 290 6.69 -2.83 -28.86
N ASN A 291 5.55 -2.25 -28.50
CA ASN A 291 5.00 -1.10 -29.18
C ASN A 291 5.55 0.20 -28.59
N CYS A 292 6.56 0.78 -29.24
CA CYS A 292 7.20 2.03 -28.83
C CYS A 292 6.63 3.29 -29.53
N THR A 293 5.38 3.24 -30.00
CA THR A 293 4.73 4.36 -30.69
C THR A 293 4.65 5.59 -29.77
N TYR A 294 5.19 6.73 -30.21
CA TYR A 294 5.33 7.97 -29.43
C TYR A 294 6.13 7.85 -28.12
N THR A 295 6.86 6.75 -27.90
CA THR A 295 7.71 6.59 -26.72
C THR A 295 8.84 7.61 -26.72
N ASN A 296 9.14 8.18 -25.56
CA ASN A 296 10.23 9.14 -25.39
C ASN A 296 11.46 8.48 -24.74
N LEU A 297 12.52 8.29 -25.50
CA LEU A 297 13.84 7.82 -25.06
C LEU A 297 14.88 8.96 -25.02
N SER A 298 14.43 10.22 -25.09
CA SER A 298 15.36 11.35 -25.20
C SER A 298 16.30 11.42 -24.00
N TYR A 299 17.59 11.67 -24.25
CA TYR A 299 18.64 11.75 -23.22
C TYR A 299 18.85 10.48 -22.39
N ALA A 300 18.21 9.35 -22.72
CA ALA A 300 18.50 8.10 -22.03
C ALA A 300 19.91 7.60 -22.38
N ASN A 301 20.47 6.78 -21.50
CA ASN A 301 21.71 6.05 -21.75
C ASN A 301 21.37 4.56 -21.92
N ALA A 302 21.38 4.07 -23.15
CA ALA A 302 21.05 2.70 -23.50
C ALA A 302 22.32 1.91 -23.84
N VAL A 303 22.64 0.93 -23.00
CA VAL A 303 23.79 0.04 -23.15
C VAL A 303 23.32 -1.40 -23.25
N LYS A 304 23.74 -2.12 -24.29
CA LYS A 304 23.36 -3.52 -24.56
C LYS A 304 21.84 -3.76 -24.59
N CYS A 305 21.05 -2.73 -24.93
CA CYS A 305 19.60 -2.86 -25.01
C CYS A 305 19.17 -3.52 -26.33
N VAL A 306 18.04 -4.21 -26.30
CA VAL A 306 17.48 -4.92 -27.45
C VAL A 306 16.20 -4.20 -27.87
N PHE A 307 16.20 -3.58 -29.04
CA PHE A 307 15.05 -2.93 -29.65
C PHE A 307 14.70 -3.65 -30.95
N GLU A 308 14.66 -4.98 -30.94
CA GLU A 308 14.39 -5.78 -32.13
C GLU A 308 12.90 -5.91 -32.38
N ARG A 309 12.49 -5.78 -33.66
CA ARG A 309 11.08 -5.93 -34.09
C ARG A 309 10.09 -5.04 -33.32
N CYS A 310 10.53 -3.90 -32.82
CA CYS A 310 9.66 -2.94 -32.15
C CYS A 310 8.80 -2.20 -33.17
N THR A 311 7.57 -1.88 -32.78
CA THR A 311 6.77 -0.90 -33.52
C THR A 311 7.22 0.50 -33.13
N VAL A 312 7.62 1.32 -34.09
CA VAL A 312 8.04 2.71 -33.85
C VAL A 312 7.28 3.66 -34.77
N LEU A 313 6.71 4.70 -34.18
CA LEU A 313 6.07 5.79 -34.89
C LEU A 313 6.23 7.05 -34.05
N ARG A 314 6.97 8.03 -34.57
CA ARG A 314 7.33 9.26 -33.84
C ARG A 314 7.96 8.98 -32.47
N THR A 315 8.70 7.89 -32.38
CA THR A 315 9.47 7.49 -31.19
C THR A 315 10.67 8.42 -31.06
N ASN A 316 10.77 9.13 -29.94
CA ASN A 316 11.80 10.14 -29.76
C ASN A 316 13.10 9.53 -29.23
N VAL A 317 14.17 9.59 -30.03
CA VAL A 317 15.52 9.15 -29.66
C VAL A 317 16.51 10.33 -29.62
N HIS A 318 15.99 11.55 -29.41
CA HIS A 318 16.80 12.77 -29.32
C HIS A 318 17.86 12.64 -28.22
N ALA A 319 19.13 12.80 -28.60
CA ALA A 319 20.27 12.72 -27.68
C ALA A 319 20.35 11.41 -26.88
N LEU A 320 19.75 10.32 -27.39
CA LEU A 320 19.94 8.98 -26.86
C LEU A 320 21.42 8.60 -26.97
N VAL A 321 22.03 8.20 -25.86
CA VAL A 321 23.38 7.62 -25.84
C VAL A 321 23.24 6.13 -26.04
N GLU A 322 23.90 5.59 -27.07
CA GLU A 322 23.76 4.18 -27.46
C GLU A 322 25.11 3.46 -27.46
N LYS A 323 25.18 2.27 -26.84
CA LYS A 323 26.36 1.40 -26.88
C LYS A 323 25.97 -0.07 -26.95
N LYS A 324 26.34 -0.74 -28.04
CA LYS A 324 26.04 -2.18 -28.28
C LYS A 324 24.54 -2.52 -28.27
N ASN A 325 23.69 -1.58 -28.67
CA ASN A 325 22.25 -1.83 -28.81
C ASN A 325 21.95 -2.57 -30.11
N ARG A 326 20.85 -3.34 -30.14
CA ARG A 326 20.38 -4.04 -31.33
C ARG A 326 19.03 -3.48 -31.79
N TRP A 327 18.85 -3.28 -33.09
CA TRP A 327 17.65 -2.68 -33.69
C TRP A 327 17.10 -3.51 -34.86
N GLN A 328 17.49 -4.79 -34.96
CA GLN A 328 17.15 -5.63 -36.10
C GLN A 328 15.63 -5.78 -36.25
N GLY A 329 15.12 -5.54 -37.45
CA GLY A 329 13.69 -5.61 -37.74
C GLY A 329 12.87 -4.40 -37.26
N THR A 330 13.48 -3.39 -36.65
CA THR A 330 12.79 -2.15 -36.22
C THR A 330 12.95 -1.06 -37.27
N PRO A 331 11.86 -0.47 -37.80
CA PRO A 331 11.94 0.47 -38.91
C PRO A 331 12.45 1.85 -38.48
N ALA A 332 13.67 2.20 -38.90
CA ALA A 332 14.31 3.47 -38.56
C ALA A 332 13.51 4.74 -38.97
N ALA A 333 12.59 4.62 -39.93
CA ALA A 333 11.74 5.72 -40.38
C ALA A 333 10.77 6.25 -39.31
N GLY A 334 10.43 5.42 -38.31
CA GLY A 334 9.56 5.83 -37.20
C GLY A 334 10.27 6.62 -36.10
N LEU A 335 11.60 6.79 -36.16
CA LEU A 335 12.40 7.42 -35.12
C LEU A 335 12.59 8.92 -35.36
N LEU A 336 12.33 9.74 -34.34
CA LEU A 336 12.70 11.15 -34.30
C LEU A 336 14.13 11.28 -33.76
N LYS A 337 15.07 11.52 -34.67
CA LYS A 337 16.50 11.60 -34.36
C LYS A 337 16.88 12.92 -33.70
N THR A 338 18.08 12.98 -33.14
CA THR A 338 18.65 14.18 -32.50
C THR A 338 18.62 15.41 -33.42
N ASP A 339 17.94 16.45 -32.95
CA ASP A 339 18.05 17.81 -33.48
C ASP A 339 19.28 18.48 -32.84
N LYS A 340 20.29 18.80 -33.66
CA LYS A 340 21.55 19.38 -33.18
C LYS A 340 21.39 20.80 -32.63
N THR A 341 20.43 21.57 -33.15
CA THR A 341 20.16 22.94 -32.71
C THR A 341 19.53 22.89 -31.33
N GLN A 342 18.50 22.05 -31.16
CA GLN A 342 17.89 21.82 -29.85
C GLN A 342 18.92 21.30 -28.85
N GLN A 343 19.72 20.31 -29.22
CA GLN A 343 20.74 19.74 -28.32
C GLN A 343 21.79 20.79 -27.88
N ALA A 344 22.18 21.71 -28.77
CA ALA A 344 23.10 22.79 -28.44
C ALA A 344 22.47 23.80 -27.46
N MET A 345 21.19 24.11 -27.60
CA MET A 345 20.44 24.95 -26.66
C MET A 345 20.31 24.29 -25.29
N ASP A 346 19.94 23.00 -25.26
CA ASP A 346 19.77 22.24 -24.03
C ASP A 346 21.08 22.14 -23.24
N LYS A 347 22.22 21.94 -23.92
CA LYS A 347 23.55 22.01 -23.29
C LYS A 347 23.83 23.37 -22.67
N ARG A 348 23.54 24.47 -23.36
CA ARG A 348 23.73 25.83 -22.83
C ARG A 348 22.88 26.07 -21.58
N LEU A 349 21.62 25.64 -21.60
CA LEU A 349 20.70 25.76 -20.46
C LEU A 349 21.19 24.96 -19.24
N SER A 350 21.68 23.74 -19.45
CA SER A 350 22.20 22.91 -18.35
C SER A 350 23.41 23.54 -17.65
N LEU A 351 24.29 24.20 -18.40
CA LEU A 351 25.46 24.91 -17.86
C LEU A 351 25.07 26.12 -17.01
N VAL A 352 23.99 26.81 -17.38
CA VAL A 352 23.47 27.98 -16.64
C VAL A 352 22.73 27.55 -15.36
N MET A 353 21.98 26.45 -15.40
CA MET A 353 21.22 25.97 -14.24
C MET A 353 22.07 25.19 -13.22
N GLY A 354 23.19 24.58 -13.63
CA GLY A 354 24.11 23.87 -12.73
C GLY A 354 25.11 24.76 -11.98
N SER A 355 25.08 26.08 -12.21
CA SER A 355 25.93 27.08 -11.53
C SER A 355 25.25 27.81 -10.36
N HIS A 356 24.12 27.29 -9.89
CA HIS A 356 23.40 27.69 -8.67
C HIS A 356 23.16 26.45 -7.82
#